data_AF-A0A838FRE4-F1
#
_entry.id   AF-A0A838FRE4-F1
#
_cell.length_a   1.000
_cell.length_b   1.000
_cell.length_c   1.000
_cell.angle_alpha   90.00
_cell.angle_beta   90.00
_cell.angle_gamma   90.00
#
_symmetry.space_group_name_H-M   'P 1'
#
loop_
_entity.id
_entity.type
_entity.pdbx_description
1 polymer ?
#
loop_
_entity_poly.entity_id
_entity_poly.type
_entity_poly.pdbx_seq_one_letter_code
_entity_poly.pdbx_strand_id
1 'polypeptide(L)' 'MFRAMIRDRAALHRAMQEILTWDFDRVIVGHGEAFETGGKQRLAEIVSSVER' A
#
# COMPACT_ATOMS: atom_id res chain seq x y z
N MET A 1 -4.29 -0.31 -14.40
CA MET A 1 -3.57 0.81 -15.05
C MET A 1 -2.43 1.37 -14.19
N PHE A 2 -2.67 1.74 -12.92
CA PHE A 2 -1.64 2.30 -12.03
C PHE A 2 -0.39 1.44 -11.82
N ARG A 3 -0.53 0.10 -11.81
CA ARG A 3 0.61 -0.82 -11.64
C ARG A 3 1.68 -0.70 -12.73
N ALA A 4 1.30 -0.30 -13.95
CA ALA A 4 2.23 -0.11 -15.06
C ALA A 4 2.97 1.24 -15.00
N MET A 5 2.52 2.17 -14.14
CA MET A 5 3.13 3.49 -13.96
C MET A 5 4.21 3.49 -12.86
N ILE A 6 4.41 2.37 -12.18
CA ILE A 6 5.48 2.21 -11.17
C ILE A 6 6.80 2.02 -11.90
N ARG A 7 7.65 3.05 -11.85
CA ARG A 7 8.98 3.06 -12.49
C ARG A 7 10.01 2.24 -11.70
N ASP A 8 9.97 2.32 -10.38
CA ASP A 8 10.90 1.62 -9.48
C ASP A 8 10.12 0.81 -8.45
N ARG A 9 10.11 -0.51 -8.65
CA ARG A 9 9.41 -1.45 -7.77
C ARG A 9 10.15 -1.64 -6.45
N ALA A 10 11.48 -1.55 -6.45
CA ALA A 10 12.28 -1.73 -5.24
C ALA A 10 12.14 -0.52 -4.31
N ALA A 11 12.11 0.70 -4.87
CA ALA A 11 11.82 1.90 -4.10
C ALA A 11 10.39 1.86 -3.51
N LEU A 12 9.40 1.43 -4.29
CA LEU A 12 8.05 1.24 -3.78
C LEU A 12 8.01 0.24 -2.62
N HIS A 13 8.64 -0.93 -2.77
CA HIS A 13 8.69 -1.93 -1.70
C HIS A 13 9.28 -1.36 -0.41
N ARG A 14 10.44 -0.69 -0.48
CA ARG A 14 11.07 -0.08 0.70
C ARG A 14 10.16 0.95 1.37
N ALA A 15 9.55 1.84 0.59
CA ALA A 15 8.63 2.84 1.11
C ALA A 15 7.40 2.22 1.77
N MET A 16 6.85 1.13 1.21
CA MET A 16 5.72 0.42 1.80
C MET A 16 6.11 -0.29 3.10
N GLN A 17 7.28 -0.92 3.17
CA GLN A 17 7.78 -1.53 4.41
C GLN A 17 7.94 -0.49 5.52
N GLU A 18 8.45 0.70 5.19
CA GLU A 18 8.57 1.81 6.13
C GLU A 18 7.20 2.28 6.66
N ILE A 19 6.24 2.55 5.76
CA ILE A 19 4.89 2.97 6.16
C ILE A 19 4.21 1.90 7.01
N LEU A 20 4.38 0.61 6.70
CA LEU A 20 3.80 -0.50 7.47
C LEU A 20 4.37 -0.60 8.90
N THR A 21 5.46 0.11 9.24
CA THR A 21 5.92 0.20 10.63
C THR A 21 5.08 1.15 11.48
N TRP A 22 4.36 2.09 10.87
CA TRP A 22 3.57 3.08 11.58
C TRP A 22 2.36 2.46 12.29
N ASP A 23 1.90 3.13 13.34
CA ASP A 23 0.66 2.78 14.04
C ASP A 23 -0.52 3.48 13.36
N PHE A 24 -1.21 2.76 12.48
CA PHE A 24 -2.38 3.26 11.76
C PHE A 24 -3.38 2.13 11.51
N ASP A 25 -4.65 2.52 11.46
CA ASP A 25 -5.76 1.62 11.12
C ASP A 25 -6.51 2.10 9.87
N ARG A 26 -6.60 3.41 9.66
CA ARG A 26 -7.31 4.01 8.52
C ARG A 26 -6.36 4.27 7.34
N VAL A 27 -6.82 3.99 6.12
CA VAL A 27 -6.09 4.31 4.88
C VAL A 27 -7.02 5.07 3.94
N ILE A 28 -6.63 6.30 3.61
CA ILE A 28 -7.33 7.15 2.64
C ILE A 28 -6.58 7.07 1.31
N VAL A 29 -7.30 6.72 0.26
CA VAL A 29 -6.75 6.56 -1.10
C VAL A 29 -7.11 7.77 -1.96
N GLY A 30 -6.26 8.08 -2.95
CA GLY A 30 -6.54 9.18 -3.90
C GLY A 30 -7.73 8.89 -4.83
N HIS A 31 -8.13 7.62 -4.97
CA HIS A 31 -9.26 7.19 -5.77
C HIS A 31 -9.98 6.00 -5.12
N GLY A 32 -11.32 6.03 -5.10
CA GLY A 32 -12.14 4.98 -4.51
C GLY A 32 -12.49 5.26 -3.04
N GLU A 33 -12.93 4.21 -2.36
CA GLU A 33 -13.35 4.29 -0.95
C GLU A 33 -12.15 4.13 0.00
N ALA A 34 -12.20 4.86 1.12
CA ALA A 34 -11.22 4.71 2.18
C ALA A 34 -11.45 3.42 2.97
N PHE A 35 -10.36 2.83 3.48
CA PHE A 35 -10.44 1.77 4.48
C PHE A 35 -10.53 2.42 5.85
N GLU A 36 -11.74 2.45 6.41
CA GLU A 36 -11.98 3.07 7.72
C GLU A 36 -11.38 2.27 8.89
N THR A 37 -11.28 0.94 8.74
CA THR A 37 -10.63 0.03 9.71
C THR A 37 -9.89 -1.09 8.98
N GLY A 38 -8.92 -1.72 9.64
CA GLY A 38 -8.12 -2.82 9.09
C GLY A 38 -7.21 -2.41 7.93
N GLY A 39 -6.99 -1.11 7.73
CA GLY A 39 -6.31 -0.55 6.57
C GLY A 39 -4.85 -0.98 6.47
N LYS A 40 -4.15 -1.13 7.60
CA LYS A 40 -2.78 -1.65 7.63
C LYS A 40 -2.68 -3.06 7.08
N GLN A 41 -3.58 -3.93 7.52
CA GLN A 41 -3.61 -5.33 7.09
C GLN A 41 -3.98 -5.43 5.61
N ARG A 42 -4.97 -4.64 5.18
CA ARG A 42 -5.37 -4.57 3.78
C ARG A 42 -4.26 -4.06 2.87
N LEU A 43 -3.53 -3.03 3.30
CA LEU A 43 -2.39 -2.48 2.56
C LEU A 43 -1.27 -3.51 2.42
N ALA A 44 -0.95 -4.26 3.48
CA ALA A 44 0.06 -5.31 3.45
C ALA A 44 -0.26 -6.45 2.46
N GLU A 45 -1.52 -6.88 2.39
CA GLU A 45 -1.98 -7.87 1.41
C GLU A 45 -1.79 -7.38 -0.03
N ILE A 46 -2.16 -6.12 -0.30
CA ILE A 46 -2.06 -5.50 -1.62
C ILE A 46 -0.59 -5.43 -2.05
N VAL A 47 0.30 -4.94 -1.18
CA VAL A 47 1.74 -4.82 -1.47
C VAL A 47 2.33 -6.19 -1.82
N SER A 48 2.03 -7.21 -1.02
CA SER A 48 2.47 -8.59 -1.27
C SER A 48 1.95 -9.17 -2.59
N SER A 49 0.80 -8.69 -3.09
CA SER A 49 0.23 -9.14 -4.37
C SER A 49 0.87 -8.49 -5.61
N VAL A 50 1.54 -7.34 -5.44
CA VAL A 50 2.15 -6.54 -6.53
C VAL A 50 3.61 -6.93 -6.79
N GLU A 51 4.23 -7.65 -5.85
CA GLU A 51 5.61 -8.15 -5.92
C GLU A 51 5.75 -9.53 -6.58
N ARG A 52 4.65 -10.23 -6.83
CA ARG A 52 4.60 -11.39 -7.74
C ARG A 52 4.43 -10.96 -9.19
#